data_AF-A0A2H4VL41-F1
#
_entry.id   AF-A0A2H4VL41-F1
#
_cell.length_a   1.000
_cell.length_b   1.000
_cell.length_c   1.000
_cell.angle_alpha   90.00
_cell.angle_beta   90.00
_cell.angle_gamma   90.00
#
_symmetry.space_group_name_H-M   'P 1'
#
loop_
_entity.id
_entity.type
_entity.pdbx_description
1 polymer ?
#
loop_
_entity_poly.entity_id
_entity_poly.type
_entity_poly.pdbx_seq_one_letter_code
_entity_poly.pdbx_strand_id
1 'polypeptide(L)'
;MDKGSTKYKVMNDEEKELAVQMYIQGLSQAKIGKKLGFSAATIGNLLKNQNVPIRSNKLSEEEKDQIVELYQQGLGISKVSEKLKRSDNSVKKVLGERNIQIRSSRGLSEQKQREILELHENGLTGVDIAKKFGIHQTTVSSILKKYNKTTSRRRISEEEIETIIKLYEDGLSTSKISEKLKRTHVTVLRILKSHNISLRRKNEVNAEVIDNVIKMHKDEFTLEEIKKETSLGVSTIRTILKVDDVSNYYKKKIVELYNEGLEQKSISERVNINSKVIGLILKQSGVNLNSFRLSEDKKHKIVEMYNTGLSQTEVAKQFKVSEISVNLILHERGVLRTRILTKKDEDHIVELYTKGLSISKISDELGYSQKTINKIFKKKKVKTRSNKRLTESDEDVIISLYNEGYSMNRLSELVGYSVMTIRSVLIKNNVEIRKKSEAVSKAKKTDERVQKQIVELYKSGLTQRKVSEEVKVSEVTVRKILREHDVSRKNRF
;
A
#
# COMPACT_ATOMS: atom_id res chain seq x y z
N MET A 1 46.44 -46.44 -1.94
CA MET A 1 45.33 -45.77 -1.23
C MET A 1 44.07 -46.55 -1.50
N ASP A 2 43.58 -47.18 -0.43
CA ASP A 2 42.47 -48.11 -0.39
C ASP A 2 41.15 -47.36 -0.66
N LYS A 3 40.40 -47.76 -1.71
CA LYS A 3 39.07 -47.20 -2.00
C LYS A 3 38.09 -47.90 -1.06
N GLY A 4 37.83 -47.28 0.08
CA GLY A 4 36.91 -47.77 1.10
C GLY A 4 35.59 -48.27 0.50
N SER A 5 35.35 -49.57 0.62
CA SER A 5 34.12 -50.22 0.21
C SER A 5 32.97 -49.71 1.08
N THR A 6 32.10 -48.85 0.53
CA THR A 6 30.78 -48.59 1.14
C THR A 6 30.00 -49.90 1.18
N LYS A 7 29.88 -50.50 2.37
CA LYS A 7 29.01 -51.65 2.63
C LYS A 7 27.56 -51.25 2.36
N TYR A 8 27.03 -51.59 1.18
CA TYR A 8 25.60 -51.50 0.92
C TYR A 8 24.88 -52.51 1.82
N LYS A 9 23.83 -52.08 2.56
CA LYS A 9 22.95 -52.99 3.29
C LYS A 9 22.34 -53.98 2.28
N VAL A 10 22.66 -55.26 2.40
CA VAL A 10 22.08 -56.33 1.58
C VAL A 10 20.78 -56.76 2.24
N MET A 11 19.72 -56.88 1.44
CA MET A 11 18.40 -57.30 1.92
C MET A 11 18.41 -58.81 2.19
N ASN A 12 18.00 -59.22 3.39
CA ASN A 12 17.85 -60.64 3.73
C ASN A 12 16.57 -61.23 3.10
N ASP A 13 16.42 -62.56 3.09
CA ASP A 13 15.31 -63.20 2.38
C ASP A 13 13.94 -62.91 3.03
N GLU A 14 13.89 -62.72 4.35
CA GLU A 14 12.68 -62.27 5.08
C GLU A 14 12.25 -60.84 4.69
N GLU A 15 13.20 -59.89 4.58
CA GLU A 15 12.93 -58.52 4.15
C GLU A 15 12.46 -58.48 2.68
N LYS A 16 12.95 -59.40 1.83
CA LYS A 16 12.51 -59.53 0.44
C LYS A 16 11.05 -60.01 0.37
N GLU A 17 10.71 -61.06 1.09
CA GLU A 17 9.35 -61.61 1.12
C GLU A 17 8.35 -60.61 1.70
N LEU A 18 8.75 -59.94 2.79
CA LEU A 18 7.96 -58.88 3.40
C LEU A 18 7.72 -57.69 2.46
N ALA A 19 8.73 -57.29 1.66
CA ALA A 19 8.59 -56.24 0.65
C ALA A 19 7.59 -56.61 -0.45
N VAL A 20 7.60 -57.88 -0.91
CA VAL A 20 6.65 -58.39 -1.91
C VAL A 20 5.22 -58.40 -1.35
N GLN A 21 5.02 -58.91 -0.13
CA GLN A 21 3.71 -58.92 0.51
C GLN A 21 3.13 -57.51 0.69
N MET A 22 3.94 -56.55 1.16
CA MET A 22 3.51 -55.15 1.30
C MET A 22 3.11 -54.53 -0.05
N TYR A 23 3.78 -54.92 -1.15
CA TYR A 23 3.46 -54.43 -2.49
C TYR A 23 2.12 -54.99 -3.00
N ILE A 24 1.86 -56.28 -2.77
CA ILE A 24 0.58 -56.93 -3.11
C ILE A 24 -0.56 -56.28 -2.32
N GLN A 25 -0.35 -56.01 -1.02
CA GLN A 25 -1.28 -55.27 -0.15
C GLN A 25 -1.50 -53.80 -0.56
N GLY A 26 -0.80 -53.32 -1.58
CA GLY A 26 -1.07 -52.02 -2.22
C GLY A 26 -0.23 -50.86 -1.72
N LEU A 27 0.81 -51.11 -0.92
CA LEU A 27 1.78 -50.07 -0.62
C LEU A 27 2.64 -49.76 -1.85
N SER A 28 2.99 -48.47 -2.02
CA SER A 28 3.90 -48.06 -3.08
C SER A 28 5.34 -48.44 -2.76
N GLN A 29 6.17 -48.65 -3.81
CA GLN A 29 7.60 -48.97 -3.68
C GLN A 29 8.35 -47.96 -2.78
N ALA A 30 7.96 -46.68 -2.82
CA ALA A 30 8.52 -45.64 -1.97
C ALA A 30 8.14 -45.80 -0.48
N LYS A 31 6.89 -46.17 -0.18
CA LYS A 31 6.45 -46.45 1.20
C LYS A 31 7.13 -47.69 1.76
N ILE A 32 7.26 -48.74 0.95
CA ILE A 32 7.94 -49.99 1.30
C ILE A 32 9.42 -49.71 1.57
N GLY A 33 10.10 -48.98 0.68
CA GLY A 33 11.49 -48.60 0.85
C GLY A 33 11.73 -47.81 2.14
N LYS A 34 10.88 -46.81 2.44
CA LYS A 34 10.97 -46.05 3.70
C LYS A 34 10.77 -46.92 4.95
N LYS A 35 9.90 -47.94 4.88
CA LYS A 35 9.59 -48.83 6.01
C LYS A 35 10.72 -49.85 6.27
N LEU A 36 11.40 -50.30 5.21
CA LEU A 36 12.46 -51.31 5.29
C LEU A 36 13.89 -50.73 5.29
N GLY A 37 14.02 -49.40 5.11
CA GLY A 37 15.31 -48.71 5.06
C GLY A 37 16.05 -48.87 3.73
N PHE A 38 15.33 -49.08 2.63
CA PHE A 38 15.88 -49.23 1.28
C PHE A 38 15.36 -48.15 0.33
N SER A 39 16.09 -47.91 -0.75
CA SER A 39 15.62 -46.99 -1.79
C SER A 39 14.41 -47.59 -2.53
N ALA A 40 13.53 -46.73 -3.06
CA ALA A 40 12.41 -47.19 -3.91
C ALA A 40 12.91 -47.95 -5.15
N ALA A 41 14.10 -47.63 -5.65
CA ALA A 41 14.75 -48.33 -6.76
C ALA A 41 15.20 -49.74 -6.37
N THR A 42 15.70 -49.94 -5.15
CA THR A 42 16.05 -51.26 -4.61
C THR A 42 14.81 -52.16 -4.52
N ILE A 43 13.69 -51.63 -4.02
CA ILE A 43 12.40 -52.34 -3.98
C ILE A 43 11.89 -52.61 -5.41
N GLY A 44 12.02 -51.65 -6.32
CA GLY A 44 11.65 -51.84 -7.73
C GLY A 44 12.45 -52.94 -8.42
N ASN A 45 13.76 -53.00 -8.19
CA ASN A 45 14.64 -54.05 -8.72
C ASN A 45 14.34 -55.41 -8.10
N LEU A 46 14.06 -55.47 -6.79
CA LEU A 46 13.60 -56.69 -6.13
C LEU A 46 12.33 -57.25 -6.79
N LEU A 47 11.32 -56.40 -6.97
CA LEU A 47 10.05 -56.80 -7.58
C LEU A 47 10.24 -57.31 -9.02
N LYS A 48 11.13 -56.67 -9.81
CA LYS A 48 11.50 -57.17 -11.14
C LYS A 48 12.18 -58.53 -11.09
N ASN A 49 13.16 -58.70 -10.19
CA ASN A 49 13.92 -59.93 -10.06
C ASN A 49 13.06 -61.10 -9.57
N GLN A 50 11.98 -60.82 -8.82
CA GLN A 50 10.98 -61.79 -8.36
C GLN A 50 9.80 -61.94 -9.34
N ASN A 51 9.90 -61.43 -10.57
CA ASN A 51 8.84 -61.45 -11.59
C ASN A 51 7.48 -60.89 -11.13
N VAL A 52 7.47 -59.96 -10.17
CA VAL A 52 6.25 -59.28 -9.73
C VAL A 52 5.94 -58.13 -10.70
N PRO A 53 4.75 -58.12 -11.35
CA PRO A 53 4.41 -57.08 -12.32
C PRO A 53 4.35 -55.72 -11.64
N ILE A 54 5.20 -54.79 -12.11
CA ILE A 54 5.20 -53.42 -11.60
C ILE A 54 3.94 -52.71 -12.09
N ARG A 55 3.14 -52.19 -11.15
CA ARG A 55 2.05 -51.25 -11.40
C ARG A 55 2.58 -50.04 -12.17
N SER A 56 2.44 -50.08 -13.49
CA SER A 56 2.80 -48.97 -14.37
C SER A 56 1.61 -48.00 -14.44
N ASN A 57 1.86 -46.71 -14.24
CA ASN A 57 0.83 -45.68 -14.42
C ASN A 57 0.77 -45.20 -15.89
N LYS A 58 1.17 -46.07 -16.84
CA LYS A 58 1.23 -45.75 -18.27
C LYS A 58 -0.16 -45.97 -18.87
N LEU A 59 -0.66 -44.96 -19.59
CA LEU A 59 -1.95 -45.05 -20.27
C LEU A 59 -1.84 -45.99 -21.48
N SER A 60 -2.88 -46.77 -21.75
CA SER A 60 -2.97 -47.55 -23.00
C SER A 60 -3.17 -46.60 -24.19
N GLU A 61 -2.83 -47.04 -25.41
CA GLU A 61 -3.07 -46.21 -26.60
C GLU A 61 -4.57 -45.99 -26.85
N GLU A 62 -5.46 -46.94 -26.51
CA GLU A 62 -6.91 -46.71 -26.63
C GLU A 62 -7.39 -45.62 -25.65
N GLU A 63 -6.87 -45.60 -24.42
CA GLU A 63 -7.18 -44.54 -23.45
C GLU A 63 -6.70 -43.16 -23.93
N LYS A 64 -5.58 -43.12 -24.66
CA LYS A 64 -5.08 -41.87 -25.25
C LYS A 64 -5.98 -41.38 -26.38
N ASP A 65 -6.45 -42.29 -27.23
CA ASP A 65 -7.38 -41.94 -28.31
C ASP A 65 -8.73 -41.45 -27.76
N GLN A 66 -9.25 -42.09 -26.71
CA GLN A 66 -10.45 -41.63 -26.01
C GLN A 66 -10.29 -40.24 -25.38
N ILE A 67 -9.11 -39.92 -24.83
CA ILE A 67 -8.79 -38.57 -24.32
C ILE A 67 -8.90 -37.54 -25.45
N VAL A 68 -8.32 -37.84 -26.61
CA VAL A 68 -8.33 -36.95 -27.78
C VAL A 68 -9.75 -36.76 -28.29
N GLU A 69 -10.52 -37.84 -28.44
CA GLU A 69 -11.88 -37.81 -28.95
C GLU A 69 -12.81 -36.98 -28.05
N LEU A 70 -12.85 -37.28 -26.75
CA LEU A 70 -13.68 -36.55 -25.78
C LEU A 70 -13.29 -35.07 -25.72
N TYR A 71 -12.00 -34.79 -25.81
CA TYR A 71 -11.51 -33.42 -25.83
C TYR A 71 -11.90 -32.68 -27.11
N GLN A 72 -11.85 -33.32 -28.29
CA GLN A 72 -12.28 -32.73 -29.57
C GLN A 72 -13.79 -32.45 -29.58
N GLN A 73 -14.60 -33.34 -29.00
CA GLN A 73 -16.05 -33.17 -28.76
C GLN A 73 -16.39 -31.96 -27.86
N GLY A 74 -15.39 -31.29 -27.27
CA GLY A 74 -15.57 -30.03 -26.55
C GLY A 74 -15.66 -30.18 -25.04
N LEU A 75 -15.41 -31.37 -24.49
CA LEU A 75 -15.26 -31.55 -23.05
C LEU A 75 -13.95 -30.91 -22.58
N GLY A 76 -14.03 -30.13 -21.50
CA GLY A 76 -12.85 -29.56 -20.85
C GLY A 76 -11.99 -30.62 -20.17
N ILE A 77 -10.69 -30.33 -20.00
CA ILE A 77 -9.70 -31.26 -19.42
C ILE A 77 -10.18 -31.90 -18.11
N SER A 78 -10.80 -31.12 -17.21
CA SER A 78 -11.27 -31.63 -15.92
C SER A 78 -12.48 -32.56 -16.03
N LYS A 79 -13.33 -32.41 -17.05
CA LYS A 79 -14.42 -33.36 -17.31
C LYS A 79 -13.91 -34.64 -17.97
N VAL A 80 -12.91 -34.52 -18.84
CA VAL A 80 -12.24 -35.67 -19.47
C VAL A 80 -11.50 -36.48 -18.41
N SER A 81 -10.81 -35.82 -17.47
CA SER A 81 -10.07 -36.48 -16.39
C SER A 81 -10.99 -37.20 -15.41
N GLU A 82 -12.12 -36.61 -15.04
CA GLU A 82 -13.15 -37.22 -14.19
C GLU A 82 -13.78 -38.45 -14.86
N LYS A 83 -14.17 -38.34 -16.14
CA LYS A 83 -14.80 -39.42 -16.90
C LYS A 83 -13.89 -40.64 -17.07
N LEU A 84 -12.59 -40.41 -17.24
CA LEU A 84 -11.59 -41.47 -17.41
C LEU A 84 -10.89 -41.85 -16.10
N LYS A 85 -11.28 -41.25 -14.97
CA LYS A 85 -10.63 -41.45 -13.65
C LYS A 85 -9.11 -41.30 -13.70
N ARG A 86 -8.62 -40.37 -14.53
CA ARG A 86 -7.20 -40.05 -14.70
C ARG A 86 -6.90 -38.65 -14.14
N SER A 87 -5.62 -38.34 -13.95
CA SER A 87 -5.23 -36.99 -13.51
C SER A 87 -5.31 -35.99 -14.66
N ASP A 88 -5.65 -34.73 -14.36
CA ASP A 88 -5.61 -33.63 -15.34
C ASP A 88 -4.25 -33.52 -16.04
N ASN A 89 -3.17 -33.87 -15.34
CA ASN A 89 -1.82 -33.83 -15.89
C ASN A 89 -1.58 -34.96 -16.91
N SER A 90 -2.18 -36.13 -16.70
CA SER A 90 -2.18 -37.24 -17.67
C SER A 90 -2.88 -36.83 -18.96
N VAL A 91 -4.06 -36.20 -18.85
CA VAL A 91 -4.81 -35.69 -20.00
C VAL A 91 -4.02 -34.63 -20.76
N LYS A 92 -3.42 -33.65 -20.06
CA LYS A 92 -2.56 -32.63 -20.68
C LYS A 92 -1.35 -33.22 -21.39
N LYS A 93 -0.72 -34.23 -20.79
CA LYS A 93 0.44 -34.90 -21.38
C LYS A 93 0.06 -35.60 -22.68
N VAL A 94 -1.06 -36.33 -22.71
CA VAL A 94 -1.54 -37.01 -23.93
C VAL A 94 -1.89 -36.01 -25.03
N LEU A 95 -2.57 -34.92 -24.70
CA LEU A 95 -2.88 -33.87 -25.67
C LEU A 95 -1.59 -33.22 -26.22
N GLY A 96 -0.56 -33.04 -25.39
CA GLY A 96 0.76 -32.58 -25.82
C GLY A 96 1.51 -33.60 -26.68
N GLU A 97 1.49 -34.88 -26.33
CA GLU A 97 2.09 -35.98 -27.11
C GLU A 97 1.47 -36.07 -28.52
N ARG A 98 0.17 -35.77 -28.67
CA ARG A 98 -0.55 -35.77 -29.95
C ARG A 98 -0.60 -34.39 -30.63
N ASN A 99 0.21 -33.41 -30.19
CA ASN A 99 0.28 -32.04 -30.74
C ASN A 99 -1.06 -31.27 -30.77
N ILE A 100 -1.96 -31.56 -29.83
CA ILE A 100 -3.25 -30.87 -29.71
C ILE A 100 -3.10 -29.65 -28.80
N GLN A 101 -3.46 -28.48 -29.33
CA GLN A 101 -3.42 -27.24 -28.57
C GLN A 101 -4.41 -27.27 -27.39
N ILE A 102 -3.88 -26.99 -26.19
CA ILE A 102 -4.69 -26.93 -24.97
C ILE A 102 -5.52 -25.64 -24.99
N ARG A 103 -6.84 -25.79 -25.12
CA ARG A 103 -7.85 -24.74 -25.01
C ARG A 103 -7.67 -24.15 -23.62
N SER A 104 -7.38 -22.86 -23.56
CA SER A 104 -7.29 -22.14 -22.28
C SER A 104 -8.57 -22.36 -21.49
N SER A 105 -8.45 -22.94 -20.29
CA SER A 105 -9.55 -23.16 -19.33
C SER A 105 -10.29 -21.87 -18.95
N ARG A 106 -9.81 -20.69 -19.37
CA ARG A 106 -10.40 -19.38 -19.10
C ARG A 106 -11.18 -18.78 -20.29
N GLY A 107 -11.24 -19.46 -21.44
CA GLY A 107 -11.87 -18.91 -22.65
C GLY A 107 -13.33 -19.31 -22.80
N LEU A 108 -14.21 -18.32 -23.02
CA LEU A 108 -15.56 -18.54 -23.55
C LEU A 108 -15.46 -19.14 -24.97
N SER A 109 -16.41 -19.99 -25.41
CA SER A 109 -16.37 -20.56 -26.78
C SER A 109 -16.42 -19.46 -27.85
N GLU A 110 -15.83 -19.69 -29.02
CA GLU A 110 -15.83 -18.69 -30.10
C GLU A 110 -17.24 -18.28 -30.53
N GLN A 111 -18.19 -19.22 -30.52
CA GLN A 111 -19.60 -18.94 -30.81
C GLN A 111 -20.19 -17.95 -29.80
N LYS A 112 -19.96 -18.16 -28.50
CA LYS A 112 -20.42 -17.23 -27.45
C LYS A 112 -19.70 -15.89 -27.51
N GLN A 113 -18.43 -15.86 -27.95
CA GLN A 113 -17.72 -14.60 -28.17
C GLN A 113 -18.33 -13.80 -29.32
N ARG A 114 -18.71 -14.46 -30.43
CA ARG A 114 -19.39 -13.80 -31.57
C ARG A 114 -20.75 -13.25 -31.18
N GLU A 115 -21.55 -14.03 -30.44
CA GLU A 115 -22.86 -13.58 -29.95
C GLU A 115 -22.74 -12.37 -29.00
N ILE A 116 -21.71 -12.35 -28.14
CA ILE A 116 -21.38 -11.19 -27.31
C ILE A 116 -21.01 -9.97 -28.15
N LEU A 117 -20.27 -10.15 -29.25
CA LEU A 117 -19.88 -9.06 -30.15
C LEU A 117 -21.08 -8.49 -30.92
N GLU A 118 -21.99 -9.35 -31.37
CA GLU A 118 -23.21 -8.97 -32.08
C GLU A 118 -24.17 -8.21 -31.15
N LEU A 119 -24.39 -8.71 -29.93
CA LEU A 119 -25.22 -8.02 -28.93
C LEU A 119 -24.63 -6.67 -28.52
N HIS A 120 -23.30 -6.55 -28.52
CA HIS A 120 -22.63 -5.26 -28.28
C HIS A 120 -22.76 -4.30 -29.47
N GLU A 121 -22.72 -4.78 -30.71
CA GLU A 121 -23.02 -3.96 -31.91
C GLU A 121 -24.47 -3.47 -31.92
N ASN A 122 -25.40 -4.31 -31.46
CA ASN A 122 -26.80 -3.97 -31.27
C ASN A 122 -27.06 -3.03 -30.05
N GLY A 123 -26.00 -2.50 -29.43
CA GLY A 123 -26.10 -1.44 -28.43
C GLY A 123 -26.34 -1.90 -27.00
N LEU A 124 -26.34 -3.21 -26.70
CA LEU A 124 -26.45 -3.68 -25.32
C LEU A 124 -25.17 -3.36 -24.54
N THR A 125 -25.34 -2.99 -23.26
CA THR A 125 -24.18 -2.68 -22.42
C THR A 125 -23.47 -3.96 -21.99
N GLY A 126 -22.17 -3.86 -21.70
CA GLY A 126 -21.41 -5.00 -21.17
C GLY A 126 -21.97 -5.57 -19.85
N VAL A 127 -22.78 -4.79 -19.11
CA VAL A 127 -23.49 -5.25 -17.91
C VAL A 127 -24.71 -6.09 -18.28
N ASP A 128 -25.47 -5.67 -19.29
CA ASP A 128 -26.66 -6.41 -19.75
C ASP A 128 -26.26 -7.72 -20.44
N ILE A 129 -25.18 -7.68 -21.21
CA ILE A 129 -24.57 -8.87 -21.82
C ILE A 129 -24.08 -9.83 -20.71
N ALA A 130 -23.40 -9.31 -19.68
CA ALA A 130 -22.92 -10.12 -18.56
C ALA A 130 -24.07 -10.86 -17.85
N LYS A 131 -25.18 -10.16 -17.59
CA LYS A 131 -26.39 -10.76 -17.00
C LYS A 131 -27.02 -11.81 -17.92
N LYS A 132 -27.14 -11.53 -19.21
CA LYS A 132 -27.76 -12.44 -20.21
C LYS A 132 -27.01 -13.77 -20.32
N PHE A 133 -25.68 -13.75 -20.24
CA PHE A 133 -24.85 -14.95 -20.37
C PHE A 133 -24.43 -15.58 -19.03
N GLY A 134 -24.82 -14.98 -17.89
CA GLY A 134 -24.38 -15.45 -16.57
C GLY A 134 -22.86 -15.39 -16.37
N ILE A 135 -22.18 -14.44 -17.02
CA ILE A 135 -20.73 -14.27 -16.98
C ILE A 135 -20.35 -12.99 -16.27
N HIS A 136 -19.14 -12.94 -15.70
CA HIS A 136 -18.66 -11.74 -15.05
C HIS A 136 -18.41 -10.61 -16.06
N GLN A 137 -18.73 -9.36 -15.71
CA GLN A 137 -18.58 -8.18 -16.59
C GLN A 137 -17.14 -7.99 -17.10
N THR A 138 -16.14 -8.40 -16.32
CA THR A 138 -14.72 -8.34 -16.73
C THR A 138 -14.43 -9.31 -17.88
N THR A 139 -15.13 -10.45 -17.96
CA THR A 139 -15.01 -11.41 -19.06
C THR A 139 -15.53 -10.80 -20.36
N VAL A 140 -16.71 -10.17 -20.32
CA VAL A 140 -17.27 -9.42 -21.46
C VAL A 140 -16.31 -8.30 -21.88
N SER A 141 -15.80 -7.54 -20.91
CA SER A 141 -14.85 -6.45 -21.16
C SER A 141 -13.54 -6.93 -21.79
N SER A 142 -13.06 -8.11 -21.40
CA SER A 142 -11.83 -8.70 -21.95
C SER A 142 -12.05 -9.21 -23.38
N ILE A 143 -13.22 -9.77 -23.68
CA ILE A 143 -13.60 -10.20 -25.03
C ILE A 143 -13.70 -8.97 -25.95
N LEU A 144 -14.39 -7.92 -25.53
CA LEU A 144 -14.51 -6.69 -26.32
C LEU A 144 -13.14 -6.06 -26.61
N LYS A 145 -12.26 -6.00 -25.61
CA LYS A 145 -10.86 -5.55 -25.79
C LYS A 145 -10.06 -6.43 -26.75
N LYS A 146 -10.23 -7.76 -26.70
CA LYS A 146 -9.56 -8.71 -27.59
C LYS A 146 -9.89 -8.45 -29.06
N TYR A 147 -11.11 -8.01 -29.36
CA TYR A 147 -11.57 -7.69 -30.73
C TYR A 147 -11.50 -6.19 -31.06
N ASN A 148 -10.65 -5.42 -30.36
CA ASN A 148 -10.48 -3.96 -30.54
C ASN A 148 -11.76 -3.12 -30.44
N LYS A 149 -12.84 -3.66 -29.84
CA LYS A 149 -14.06 -2.90 -29.56
C LYS A 149 -13.89 -2.22 -28.21
N THR A 150 -13.87 -0.88 -28.20
CA THR A 150 -13.81 -0.12 -26.95
C THR A 150 -15.01 -0.44 -26.08
N THR A 151 -14.80 -0.80 -24.81
CA THR A 151 -15.86 -0.95 -23.81
C THR A 151 -16.42 0.43 -23.46
N SER A 152 -17.22 1.00 -24.37
CA SER A 152 -17.79 2.31 -24.13
C SER A 152 -18.95 2.17 -23.17
N ARG A 153 -18.84 2.83 -22.01
CA ARG A 153 -20.02 3.28 -21.26
C ARG A 153 -20.96 3.94 -22.27
N ARG A 154 -22.27 3.60 -22.24
CA ARG A 154 -23.36 4.14 -23.10
C ARG A 154 -22.86 5.28 -23.98
N ARG A 155 -22.49 4.98 -25.24
CA ARG A 155 -22.21 6.06 -26.19
C ARG A 155 -23.50 6.86 -26.31
N ILE A 156 -23.37 8.15 -26.12
CA ILE A 156 -24.42 9.12 -26.39
C ILE A 156 -24.34 9.28 -27.90
N SER A 157 -25.47 9.13 -28.60
CA SER A 157 -25.47 9.26 -30.06
C SER A 157 -25.03 10.68 -30.46
N GLU A 158 -24.50 10.84 -31.68
CA GLU A 158 -24.13 12.16 -32.19
C GLU A 158 -25.35 13.10 -32.22
N GLU A 159 -26.54 12.56 -32.52
CA GLU A 159 -27.82 13.25 -32.43
C GLU A 159 -28.18 13.68 -30.98
N GLU A 160 -27.92 12.82 -29.99
CA GLU A 160 -28.11 13.16 -28.56
C GLU A 160 -27.11 14.25 -28.11
N ILE A 161 -25.91 14.29 -28.68
CA ILE A 161 -24.91 15.34 -28.41
C ILE A 161 -25.38 16.67 -29.02
N GLU A 162 -25.80 16.66 -30.27
CA GLU A 162 -26.28 17.86 -30.97
C GLU A 162 -27.52 18.45 -30.28
N THR A 163 -28.45 17.59 -29.86
CA THR A 163 -29.61 18.03 -29.06
C THR A 163 -29.21 18.60 -27.69
N ILE A 164 -28.17 18.06 -27.04
CA ILE A 164 -27.64 18.63 -25.79
C ILE A 164 -27.02 20.02 -26.02
N ILE A 165 -26.25 20.19 -27.09
CA ILE A 165 -25.61 21.46 -27.44
C ILE A 165 -26.68 22.50 -27.76
N LYS A 166 -27.61 22.16 -28.67
CA LYS A 166 -28.69 23.04 -29.08
C LYS A 166 -29.56 23.48 -27.90
N LEU A 167 -30.00 22.54 -27.05
CA LEU A 167 -30.78 22.89 -25.86
C LEU A 167 -30.01 23.78 -24.86
N TYR A 168 -28.69 23.66 -24.80
CA TYR A 168 -27.85 24.49 -23.94
C TYR A 168 -27.62 25.90 -24.51
N GLU A 169 -27.46 26.01 -25.83
CA GLU A 169 -27.42 27.28 -26.56
C GLU A 169 -28.76 28.01 -26.46
N ASP A 170 -29.87 27.30 -26.61
CA ASP A 170 -31.26 27.76 -26.42
C ASP A 170 -31.56 28.19 -24.96
N GLY A 171 -30.61 28.10 -24.04
CA GLY A 171 -30.72 28.65 -22.69
C GLY A 171 -31.22 27.68 -21.62
N LEU A 172 -31.42 26.40 -21.92
CA LEU A 172 -31.77 25.44 -20.89
C LEU A 172 -30.57 25.13 -19.98
N SER A 173 -30.84 25.02 -18.68
CA SER A 173 -29.82 24.66 -17.72
C SER A 173 -29.41 23.18 -17.88
N THR A 174 -28.17 22.86 -17.51
CA THR A 174 -27.65 21.48 -17.51
C THR A 174 -28.52 20.53 -16.69
N SER A 175 -29.21 21.02 -15.66
CA SER A 175 -30.16 20.25 -14.85
C SER A 175 -31.46 19.94 -15.61
N LYS A 176 -32.07 20.93 -16.29
CA LYS A 176 -33.27 20.73 -17.11
C LYS A 176 -32.99 19.82 -18.31
N ILE A 177 -31.82 19.96 -18.94
CA ILE A 177 -31.36 19.09 -20.03
C ILE A 177 -31.20 17.66 -19.51
N SER A 178 -30.64 17.49 -18.31
CA SER A 178 -30.43 16.17 -17.70
C SER A 178 -31.75 15.44 -17.40
N GLU A 179 -32.77 16.18 -16.96
CA GLU A 179 -34.11 15.66 -16.71
C GLU A 179 -34.83 15.27 -18.01
N LYS A 180 -34.78 16.16 -19.01
CA LYS A 180 -35.41 15.94 -20.33
C LYS A 180 -34.84 14.72 -21.06
N LEU A 181 -33.52 14.49 -20.95
CA LEU A 181 -32.83 13.40 -21.64
C LEU A 181 -32.62 12.16 -20.75
N LYS A 182 -33.13 12.15 -19.51
CA LYS A 182 -32.91 11.08 -18.52
C LYS A 182 -31.42 10.71 -18.39
N ARG A 183 -30.55 11.72 -18.45
CA ARG A 183 -29.09 11.60 -18.30
C ARG A 183 -28.66 12.27 -16.99
N THR A 184 -27.48 11.91 -16.49
CA THR A 184 -26.93 12.63 -15.33
C THR A 184 -26.39 13.98 -15.75
N HIS A 185 -26.59 15.02 -14.94
CA HIS A 185 -26.07 16.37 -15.20
C HIS A 185 -24.53 16.38 -15.44
N VAL A 186 -23.79 15.47 -14.79
CA VAL A 186 -22.34 15.28 -15.01
C VAL A 186 -22.01 14.85 -16.44
N THR A 187 -22.91 14.10 -17.07
CA THR A 187 -22.75 13.63 -18.46
C THR A 187 -22.97 14.77 -19.44
N VAL A 188 -24.02 15.58 -19.22
CA VAL A 188 -24.29 16.82 -19.98
C VAL A 188 -23.11 17.79 -19.86
N LEU A 189 -22.59 18.02 -18.64
CA LEU A 189 -21.41 18.87 -18.40
C LEU A 189 -20.16 18.38 -19.14
N ARG A 190 -19.94 17.07 -19.21
CA ARG A 190 -18.79 16.48 -19.89
C ARG A 190 -18.86 16.70 -21.39
N ILE A 191 -20.05 16.52 -21.99
CA ILE A 191 -20.29 16.77 -23.41
C ILE A 191 -20.03 18.23 -23.76
N LEU A 192 -20.62 19.16 -22.99
CA LEU A 192 -20.41 20.59 -23.22
C LEU A 192 -18.93 20.95 -23.13
N LYS A 193 -18.19 20.42 -22.15
CA LYS A 193 -16.74 20.62 -22.04
C LYS A 193 -15.94 20.01 -23.18
N SER A 194 -16.30 18.80 -23.64
CA SER A 194 -15.57 18.13 -24.74
C SER A 194 -15.79 18.80 -26.09
N HIS A 195 -16.89 19.53 -26.26
CA HIS A 195 -17.19 20.35 -27.43
C HIS A 195 -16.79 21.83 -27.27
N ASN A 196 -15.88 22.15 -26.32
CA ASN A 196 -15.38 23.51 -26.06
C ASN A 196 -16.44 24.57 -25.71
N ILE A 197 -17.61 24.15 -25.22
CA ILE A 197 -18.66 25.07 -24.78
C ILE A 197 -18.35 25.53 -23.36
N SER A 198 -18.19 26.85 -23.19
CA SER A 198 -17.93 27.46 -21.90
C SER A 198 -19.13 27.30 -20.97
N LEU A 199 -18.93 26.59 -19.85
CA LEU A 199 -19.98 26.39 -18.86
C LEU A 199 -20.35 27.72 -18.20
N ARG A 200 -21.63 28.10 -18.28
CA ARG A 200 -22.22 29.19 -17.49
C ARG A 200 -21.93 28.94 -16.01
N ARG A 201 -21.05 29.74 -15.40
CA ARG A 201 -20.74 29.65 -13.96
C ARG A 201 -22.00 30.00 -13.18
N LYS A 202 -22.28 29.23 -12.12
CA LYS A 202 -23.37 29.52 -11.18
C LYS A 202 -23.03 30.83 -10.44
N ASN A 203 -23.62 31.92 -10.90
CA ASN A 203 -23.72 33.22 -10.24
C ASN A 203 -22.42 34.06 -10.14
N GLU A 204 -21.74 34.31 -11.26
CA GLU A 204 -21.09 35.62 -11.42
C GLU A 204 -22.11 36.53 -12.11
N VAL A 205 -22.87 37.30 -11.33
CA VAL A 205 -23.62 38.42 -11.90
C VAL A 205 -22.57 39.45 -12.31
N ASN A 206 -22.37 39.61 -13.62
CA ASN A 206 -21.42 40.59 -14.16
C ASN A 206 -21.90 42.00 -13.80
N ALA A 207 -20.98 42.95 -13.62
CA ALA A 207 -21.28 44.33 -13.22
C ALA A 207 -22.33 44.97 -14.15
N GLU A 208 -22.21 44.74 -15.45
CA GLU A 208 -23.13 45.20 -16.49
C GLU A 208 -24.56 44.66 -16.33
N VAL A 209 -24.71 43.41 -15.86
CA VAL A 209 -26.04 42.83 -15.59
C VAL A 209 -26.66 43.43 -14.33
N ILE A 210 -25.85 43.79 -13.34
CA ILE A 210 -26.32 44.49 -12.14
C ILE A 210 -26.81 45.89 -12.51
N ASP A 211 -26.05 46.62 -13.32
CA ASP A 211 -26.40 47.96 -13.77
C ASP A 211 -27.69 47.95 -14.62
N ASN A 212 -27.86 46.93 -15.47
CA ASN A 212 -29.09 46.73 -16.24
C ASN A 212 -30.30 46.45 -15.34
N VAL A 213 -30.16 45.61 -14.30
CA VAL A 213 -31.25 45.35 -13.32
C VAL A 213 -31.66 46.64 -12.60
N ILE A 214 -30.69 47.46 -12.19
CA ILE A 214 -30.93 48.74 -11.50
C ILE A 214 -31.61 49.74 -12.44
N LYS A 215 -31.14 49.83 -13.69
CA LYS A 215 -31.72 50.71 -14.71
C LYS A 215 -33.17 50.34 -15.03
N MET A 216 -33.44 49.06 -15.32
CA MET A 216 -34.79 48.58 -15.58
C MET A 216 -35.74 48.81 -14.39
N HIS A 217 -35.25 48.72 -13.15
CA HIS A 217 -36.08 49.02 -11.99
C HIS A 217 -36.39 50.52 -11.85
N LYS A 218 -35.44 51.40 -12.18
CA LYS A 218 -35.66 52.86 -12.22
C LYS A 218 -36.61 53.27 -13.34
N ASP A 219 -36.62 52.52 -14.42
CA ASP A 219 -37.55 52.67 -15.55
C ASP A 219 -38.93 51.99 -15.27
N GLU A 220 -39.26 51.69 -14.01
CA GLU A 220 -40.52 51.13 -13.51
C GLU A 220 -40.90 49.71 -13.99
N PHE A 221 -39.97 48.93 -14.51
CA PHE A 221 -40.25 47.54 -14.92
C PHE A 221 -40.58 46.66 -13.71
N THR A 222 -41.54 45.75 -13.89
CA THR A 222 -41.93 44.78 -12.88
C THR A 222 -40.86 43.70 -12.69
N LEU A 223 -40.84 43.07 -11.51
CA LEU A 223 -39.86 42.03 -11.19
C LEU A 223 -39.92 40.82 -12.14
N GLU A 224 -41.09 40.53 -12.73
CA GLU A 224 -41.25 39.45 -13.71
C GLU A 224 -40.72 39.86 -15.10
N GLU A 225 -40.81 41.14 -15.47
CA GLU A 225 -40.20 41.66 -16.71
C GLU A 225 -38.67 41.70 -16.60
N ILE A 226 -38.13 42.17 -15.47
CA ILE A 226 -36.67 42.17 -15.22
C ILE A 226 -36.12 40.74 -15.23
N LYS A 227 -36.86 39.78 -14.67
CA LYS A 227 -36.50 38.35 -14.70
C LYS A 227 -36.50 37.78 -16.11
N LYS A 228 -37.47 38.16 -16.95
CA LYS A 228 -37.57 37.72 -18.34
C LYS A 228 -36.38 38.23 -19.16
N GLU A 229 -35.99 39.48 -18.95
CA GLU A 229 -34.90 40.12 -19.68
C GLU A 229 -33.52 39.67 -19.21
N THR A 230 -33.29 39.62 -17.89
CA THR A 230 -31.96 39.34 -17.31
C THR A 230 -31.71 37.86 -17.04
N SER A 231 -32.73 37.02 -17.17
CA SER A 231 -32.71 35.59 -16.80
C SER A 231 -32.26 35.32 -15.35
N LEU A 232 -32.31 36.32 -14.47
CA LEU A 232 -31.97 36.20 -13.06
C LEU A 232 -33.20 35.76 -12.25
N GLY A 233 -32.96 34.97 -11.20
CA GLY A 233 -34.02 34.62 -10.25
C GLY A 233 -34.54 35.86 -9.49
N VAL A 234 -35.85 35.92 -9.24
CA VAL A 234 -36.53 37.01 -8.52
C VAL A 234 -35.89 37.32 -7.16
N SER A 235 -35.38 36.30 -6.47
CA SER A 235 -34.63 36.44 -5.21
C SER A 235 -33.29 37.16 -5.37
N THR A 236 -32.59 36.95 -6.49
CA THR A 236 -31.34 37.65 -6.82
C THR A 236 -31.63 39.11 -7.17
N ILE A 237 -32.67 39.38 -7.96
CA ILE A 237 -33.11 40.74 -8.33
C ILE A 237 -33.47 41.54 -7.07
N ARG A 238 -34.30 40.98 -6.17
CA ARG A 238 -34.66 41.62 -4.89
C ARG A 238 -33.44 41.90 -4.00
N THR A 239 -32.41 41.06 -4.07
CA THR A 239 -31.18 41.28 -3.31
C THR A 239 -30.37 42.43 -3.90
N ILE A 240 -30.30 42.55 -5.23
CA ILE A 240 -29.61 43.63 -5.94
C ILE A 240 -30.30 44.99 -5.68
N LEU A 241 -31.63 45.04 -5.80
CA LEU A 241 -32.39 46.28 -5.59
C LEU A 241 -32.30 46.79 -4.15
N LYS A 242 -32.25 45.88 -3.16
CA LYS A 242 -31.94 46.23 -1.77
C LYS A 242 -30.55 46.87 -1.58
N VAL A 243 -29.61 46.67 -2.50
CA VAL A 243 -28.28 47.33 -2.47
C VAL A 243 -28.35 48.75 -3.04
N ASP A 244 -29.24 49.01 -4.01
CA ASP A 244 -29.46 50.37 -4.53
C ASP A 244 -30.16 51.27 -3.50
N ASP A 245 -31.06 50.69 -2.69
CA ASP A 245 -31.70 51.34 -1.53
C ASP A 245 -30.72 51.69 -0.38
N VAL A 246 -29.49 51.18 -0.41
CA VAL A 246 -28.46 51.53 0.60
C VAL A 246 -27.92 52.93 0.31
N SER A 247 -28.28 53.90 1.16
CA SER A 247 -27.82 55.29 1.09
C SER A 247 -26.31 55.41 0.84
N ASN A 248 -25.90 56.35 -0.01
CA ASN A 248 -24.50 56.67 -0.33
C ASN A 248 -23.62 56.85 0.93
N TYR A 249 -24.21 57.32 2.03
CA TYR A 249 -23.56 57.39 3.33
C TYR A 249 -23.03 56.02 3.81
N TYR A 250 -23.84 54.97 3.70
CA TYR A 250 -23.45 53.62 4.10
C TYR A 250 -22.47 52.98 3.11
N LYS A 251 -22.60 53.24 1.81
CA LYS A 251 -21.61 52.79 0.81
C LYS A 251 -20.21 53.33 1.15
N LYS A 252 -20.11 54.63 1.42
CA LYS A 252 -18.86 55.28 1.83
C LYS A 252 -18.33 54.72 3.16
N LYS A 253 -19.20 54.61 4.16
CA LYS A 253 -18.85 54.08 5.49
C LYS A 253 -18.40 52.62 5.48
N ILE A 254 -18.97 51.78 4.61
CA ILE A 254 -18.55 50.38 4.43
C ILE A 254 -17.14 50.32 3.84
N VAL A 255 -16.84 51.15 2.85
CA VAL A 255 -15.50 51.24 2.24
C VAL A 255 -14.48 51.75 3.26
N GLU A 256 -14.82 52.77 4.03
CA GLU A 256 -13.98 53.30 5.12
C GLU A 256 -13.67 52.21 6.17
N LEU A 257 -14.69 51.56 6.73
CA LEU A 257 -14.51 50.49 7.72
C LEU A 257 -13.71 49.30 7.17
N TYR A 258 -13.86 48.99 5.88
CA TYR A 258 -13.08 47.93 5.25
C TYR A 258 -11.61 48.34 5.03
N ASN A 259 -11.35 49.59 4.66
CA ASN A 259 -9.99 50.13 4.52
C ASN A 259 -9.28 50.24 5.88
N GLU A 260 -10.02 50.42 6.98
CA GLU A 260 -9.53 50.31 8.36
C GLU A 260 -9.20 48.87 8.79
N GLY A 261 -9.43 47.88 7.91
CA GLY A 261 -9.03 46.49 8.11
C GLY A 261 -10.07 45.64 8.83
N LEU A 262 -11.33 46.08 8.94
CA LEU A 262 -12.39 45.26 9.50
C LEU A 262 -12.85 44.16 8.55
N GLU A 263 -13.15 43.00 9.12
CA GLU A 263 -13.74 41.89 8.38
C GLU A 263 -15.19 42.20 8.00
N GLN A 264 -15.63 41.72 6.83
CA GLN A 264 -17.00 41.92 6.32
C GLN A 264 -18.09 41.51 7.32
N LYS A 265 -17.80 40.52 8.18
CA LYS A 265 -18.71 40.07 9.24
C LYS A 265 -18.84 41.11 10.37
N SER A 266 -17.74 41.73 10.80
CA SER A 266 -17.76 42.79 11.81
C SER A 266 -18.38 44.09 11.26
N ILE A 267 -18.18 44.39 9.98
CA ILE A 267 -18.85 45.50 9.29
C ILE A 267 -20.36 45.23 9.21
N SER A 268 -20.74 43.96 8.94
CA SER A 268 -22.13 43.52 8.90
C SER A 268 -22.88 43.76 10.20
N GLU A 269 -22.24 43.45 11.33
CA GLU A 269 -22.79 43.67 12.67
C GLU A 269 -22.90 45.15 13.02
N ARG A 270 -21.93 45.98 12.61
CA ARG A 270 -21.92 47.43 12.90
C ARG A 270 -22.91 48.24 12.08
N VAL A 271 -23.06 47.89 10.80
CA VAL A 271 -23.90 48.62 9.86
C VAL A 271 -25.28 47.97 9.71
N ASN A 272 -25.49 46.80 10.35
CA ASN A 272 -26.71 45.99 10.26
C ASN A 272 -27.11 45.66 8.81
N ILE A 273 -26.11 45.42 7.96
CA ILE A 273 -26.26 45.05 6.55
C ILE A 273 -25.67 43.67 6.37
N ASN A 274 -26.29 42.82 5.57
CA ASN A 274 -25.80 41.46 5.33
C ASN A 274 -24.36 41.46 4.78
N SER A 275 -23.48 40.64 5.36
CA SER A 275 -22.08 40.48 4.91
C SER A 275 -21.91 40.23 3.40
N LYS A 276 -22.87 39.55 2.75
CA LYS A 276 -22.87 39.36 1.29
C LYS A 276 -23.14 40.66 0.52
N VAL A 277 -24.02 41.50 1.03
CA VAL A 277 -24.32 42.83 0.46
C VAL A 277 -23.12 43.76 0.62
N ILE A 278 -22.43 43.71 1.77
CA ILE A 278 -21.16 44.43 1.98
C ILE A 278 -20.10 43.99 0.96
N GLY A 279 -19.95 42.70 0.71
CA GLY A 279 -19.05 42.19 -0.33
C GLY A 279 -19.38 42.74 -1.72
N LEU A 280 -20.66 42.84 -2.07
CA LEU A 280 -21.09 43.43 -3.35
C LEU A 280 -20.77 44.93 -3.42
N ILE A 281 -21.04 45.69 -2.36
CA ILE A 281 -20.76 47.13 -2.28
C ILE A 281 -19.26 47.42 -2.44
N LEU A 282 -18.41 46.62 -1.77
CA LEU A 282 -16.95 46.75 -1.87
C LEU A 282 -16.45 46.44 -3.28
N LYS A 283 -17.02 45.41 -3.94
CA LYS A 283 -16.68 45.06 -5.33
C LYS A 283 -17.11 46.14 -6.32
N GLN A 284 -18.31 46.70 -6.16
CA GLN A 284 -18.79 47.85 -6.97
C GLN A 284 -17.93 49.10 -6.75
N SER A 285 -17.39 49.28 -5.54
CA SER A 285 -16.49 50.39 -5.21
C SER A 285 -15.04 50.15 -5.66
N GLY A 286 -14.77 49.10 -6.45
CA GLY A 286 -13.43 48.81 -6.99
C GLY A 286 -12.45 48.18 -6.01
N VAL A 287 -12.93 47.69 -4.85
CA VAL A 287 -12.07 47.09 -3.82
C VAL A 287 -11.83 45.61 -4.13
N ASN A 288 -10.57 45.22 -4.30
CA ASN A 288 -10.17 43.82 -4.51
C ASN A 288 -10.40 42.98 -3.25
N LEU A 289 -11.35 42.05 -3.32
CA LEU A 289 -11.76 41.16 -2.23
C LEU A 289 -10.84 39.93 -2.03
N ASN A 290 -9.59 39.98 -2.50
CA ASN A 290 -8.71 38.81 -2.45
C ASN A 290 -8.44 38.37 -1.00
N SER A 291 -8.69 37.09 -0.78
CA SER A 291 -8.89 36.47 0.52
C SER A 291 -7.65 36.50 1.40
N PHE A 292 -7.89 36.84 2.68
CA PHE A 292 -6.94 36.81 3.80
C PHE A 292 -5.94 37.98 3.89
N ARG A 293 -6.44 39.20 4.06
CA ARG A 293 -5.63 40.29 4.63
C ARG A 293 -5.69 40.23 6.16
N LEU A 294 -4.61 39.78 6.79
CA LEU A 294 -4.39 40.05 8.21
C LEU A 294 -4.18 41.56 8.39
N SER A 295 -4.85 42.16 9.38
CA SER A 295 -4.58 43.55 9.80
C SER A 295 -3.08 43.73 10.07
N GLU A 296 -2.55 44.91 9.76
CA GLU A 296 -1.14 45.24 10.00
C GLU A 296 -0.76 45.04 11.47
N ASP A 297 -1.66 45.27 12.43
CA ASP A 297 -1.43 44.99 13.84
C ASP A 297 -1.20 43.51 14.12
N LYS A 298 -1.98 42.63 13.46
CA LYS A 298 -1.80 41.18 13.56
C LYS A 298 -0.48 40.75 12.91
N LYS A 299 -0.09 41.36 11.79
CA LYS A 299 1.22 41.10 11.15
C LYS A 299 2.39 41.51 12.04
N HIS A 300 2.31 42.67 12.69
CA HIS A 300 3.32 43.13 13.64
C HIS A 300 3.44 42.17 14.83
N LYS A 301 2.31 41.76 15.43
CA LYS A 301 2.32 40.77 16.52
C LYS A 301 2.85 39.41 16.08
N ILE A 302 2.58 38.96 14.85
CA ILE A 302 3.17 37.73 14.30
C ILE A 302 4.69 37.82 14.24
N VAL A 303 5.23 38.95 13.78
CA VAL A 303 6.68 39.20 13.72
C VAL A 303 7.28 39.30 15.12
N GLU A 304 6.61 40.00 16.04
CA GLU A 304 7.04 40.14 17.43
C GLU A 304 7.11 38.76 18.13
N MET A 305 6.04 37.97 18.07
CA MET A 305 5.99 36.63 18.65
C MET A 305 7.04 35.70 18.05
N TYR A 306 7.25 35.77 16.74
CA TYR A 306 8.33 35.03 16.10
C TYR A 306 9.73 35.47 16.58
N ASN A 307 9.94 36.77 16.79
CA ASN A 307 11.20 37.30 17.32
C ASN A 307 11.43 36.91 18.80
N THR A 308 10.37 36.75 19.60
CA THR A 308 10.46 36.21 20.97
C THR A 308 10.85 34.73 21.03
N GLY A 309 10.93 34.05 19.88
CA GLY A 309 11.45 32.68 19.76
C GLY A 309 10.39 31.60 19.53
N LEU A 310 9.11 31.98 19.40
CA LEU A 310 8.04 31.04 19.03
C LEU A 310 8.23 30.53 17.59
N SER A 311 7.90 29.25 17.39
CA SER A 311 7.96 28.63 16.08
C SER A 311 6.81 29.08 15.16
N GLN A 312 7.00 28.96 13.85
CA GLN A 312 5.98 29.33 12.86
C GLN A 312 4.66 28.58 13.06
N THR A 313 4.74 27.33 13.54
CA THR A 313 3.57 26.49 13.82
C THR A 313 2.82 26.95 15.07
N GLU A 314 3.53 27.36 16.11
CA GLU A 314 2.94 27.92 17.34
C GLU A 314 2.28 29.27 17.07
N VAL A 315 2.97 30.15 16.34
CA VAL A 315 2.42 31.44 15.89
C VAL A 315 1.18 31.22 15.02
N ALA A 316 1.21 30.27 14.07
CA ALA A 316 0.07 29.96 13.22
C ALA A 316 -1.15 29.48 14.03
N LYS A 317 -0.95 28.61 15.01
CA LYS A 317 -2.02 28.13 15.91
C LYS A 317 -2.63 29.27 16.73
N GLN A 318 -1.79 30.14 17.27
CA GLN A 318 -2.26 31.24 18.13
C GLN A 318 -3.11 32.26 17.38
N PHE A 319 -2.71 32.60 16.15
CA PHE A 319 -3.47 33.52 15.31
C PHE A 319 -4.57 32.84 14.49
N LYS A 320 -4.73 31.51 14.60
CA LYS A 320 -5.66 30.69 13.80
C LYS A 320 -5.48 30.92 12.29
N VAL A 321 -4.24 31.05 11.86
CA VAL A 321 -3.85 31.26 10.46
C VAL A 321 -3.11 30.04 9.94
N SER A 322 -2.98 29.94 8.62
CA SER A 322 -2.14 28.89 8.03
C SER A 322 -0.65 29.19 8.27
N GLU A 323 0.15 28.14 8.44
CA GLU A 323 1.62 28.25 8.57
C GLU A 323 2.24 28.93 7.33
N ILE A 324 1.67 28.71 6.15
CA ILE A 324 2.06 29.36 4.89
C ILE A 324 1.87 30.88 4.99
N SER A 325 0.78 31.35 5.58
CA SER A 325 0.52 32.78 5.78
C SER A 325 1.55 33.41 6.72
N VAL A 326 1.91 32.72 7.81
CA VAL A 326 2.97 33.19 8.72
C VAL A 326 4.31 33.25 8.00
N ASN A 327 4.64 32.22 7.22
CA ASN A 327 5.89 32.16 6.45
C ASN A 327 5.99 33.31 5.43
N LEU A 328 4.90 33.57 4.68
CA LEU A 328 4.82 34.71 3.75
C LEU A 328 5.01 36.05 4.46
N ILE A 329 4.34 36.28 5.60
CA ILE A 329 4.48 37.53 6.37
C ILE A 329 5.93 37.72 6.86
N LEU A 330 6.55 36.64 7.37
CA LEU A 330 7.92 36.69 7.85
C LEU A 330 8.93 36.87 6.70
N HIS A 331 8.64 36.34 5.52
CA HIS A 331 9.45 36.53 4.31
C HIS A 331 9.31 37.95 3.74
N GLU A 332 8.08 38.48 3.64
CA GLU A 332 7.81 39.88 3.25
C GLU A 332 8.52 40.88 4.15
N ARG A 333 8.58 40.58 5.47
CA ARG A 333 9.23 41.43 6.47
C ARG A 333 10.74 41.13 6.64
N GLY A 334 11.30 40.21 5.87
CA GLY A 334 12.74 39.87 5.89
C GLY A 334 13.25 39.26 7.21
N VAL A 335 12.36 38.86 8.12
CA VAL A 335 12.69 38.35 9.46
C VAL A 335 12.72 36.83 9.53
N LEU A 336 12.42 36.14 8.43
CA LEU A 336 12.39 34.68 8.37
C LEU A 336 13.74 34.08 8.82
N ARG A 337 13.79 33.57 10.07
CA ARG A 337 14.95 32.82 10.55
C ARG A 337 14.93 31.48 9.82
N THR A 338 15.70 31.39 8.74
CA THR A 338 16.37 30.11 8.47
C THR A 338 17.12 29.78 9.75
N ARG A 339 16.96 28.59 10.34
CA ARG A 339 17.78 28.20 11.49
C ARG A 339 19.21 28.15 11.00
N ILE A 340 19.95 29.26 11.19
CA ILE A 340 21.30 29.43 10.66
C ILE A 340 22.15 28.44 11.40
N LEU A 341 22.60 27.42 10.68
CA LEU A 341 23.58 26.48 11.17
C LEU A 341 24.89 27.25 11.36
N THR A 342 25.25 27.54 12.60
CA THR A 342 26.47 28.28 12.89
C THR A 342 27.68 27.36 12.75
N LYS A 343 28.87 27.94 12.50
CA LYS A 343 30.12 27.16 12.48
C LYS A 343 30.35 26.42 13.81
N LYS A 344 29.93 27.03 14.93
CA LYS A 344 29.97 26.44 16.26
C LYS A 344 29.08 25.19 16.36
N ASP A 345 27.88 25.22 15.78
CA ASP A 345 26.99 24.05 15.73
C ASP A 345 27.56 22.93 14.86
N GLU A 346 28.18 23.26 13.72
CA GLU A 346 28.85 22.27 12.88
C GLU A 346 29.97 21.55 13.63
N ASP A 347 30.79 22.30 14.36
CA ASP A 347 31.91 21.75 15.11
C ASP A 347 31.41 20.93 16.31
N HIS A 348 30.34 21.37 16.99
CA HIS A 348 29.72 20.62 18.09
C HIS A 348 29.07 19.31 17.62
N ILE A 349 28.45 19.30 16.44
CA ILE A 349 27.88 18.09 15.81
C ILE A 349 28.99 17.07 15.51
N VAL A 350 30.14 17.53 15.02
CA VAL A 350 31.31 16.65 14.79
C VAL A 350 31.91 16.17 16.11
N GLU A 351 31.99 17.05 17.12
CA GLU A 351 32.50 16.71 18.45
C GLU A 351 31.67 15.60 19.10
N LEU A 352 30.34 15.74 19.18
CA LEU A 352 29.45 14.72 19.74
C LEU A 352 29.55 13.38 18.99
N TYR A 353 29.76 13.45 17.67
CA TYR A 353 29.97 12.26 16.85
C TYR A 353 31.29 11.55 17.16
N THR A 354 32.39 12.31 17.36
CA THR A 354 33.68 11.75 17.77
C THR A 354 33.64 11.15 19.18
N LYS A 355 32.87 11.76 20.10
CA LYS A 355 32.55 11.19 21.43
C LYS A 355 31.70 9.91 21.36
N GLY A 356 31.17 9.60 20.19
CA GLY A 356 30.59 8.31 19.86
C GLY A 356 29.08 8.24 19.89
N LEU A 357 28.40 9.38 19.97
CA LEU A 357 26.96 9.44 19.81
C LEU A 357 26.55 9.09 18.37
N SER A 358 25.38 8.48 18.24
CA SER A 358 24.81 8.16 16.93
C SER A 358 24.19 9.40 16.29
N ILE A 359 24.07 9.41 14.95
CA ILE A 359 23.40 10.49 14.21
C ILE A 359 21.98 10.74 14.73
N SER A 360 21.27 9.69 15.16
CA SER A 360 19.95 9.83 15.76
C SER A 360 20.00 10.54 17.11
N LYS A 361 20.89 10.14 18.01
CA LYS A 361 21.01 10.80 19.32
C LYS A 361 21.41 12.27 19.18
N ILE A 362 22.32 12.59 18.25
CA ILE A 362 22.72 13.97 17.95
C ILE A 362 21.55 14.78 17.36
N SER A 363 20.72 14.14 16.54
CA SER A 363 19.49 14.74 16.00
C SER A 363 18.50 15.11 17.10
N ASP A 364 18.34 14.22 18.07
CA ASP A 364 17.41 14.42 19.19
C ASP A 364 17.95 15.47 20.18
N GLU A 365 19.25 15.44 20.46
CA GLU A 365 19.91 16.32 21.44
C GLU A 365 20.03 17.77 20.94
N LEU A 366 20.37 17.97 19.66
CA LEU A 366 20.56 19.31 19.09
C LEU A 366 19.32 19.81 18.33
N GLY A 367 18.30 18.97 18.17
CA GLY A 367 17.07 19.29 17.45
C GLY A 367 17.28 19.58 15.96
N TYR A 368 18.37 19.10 15.36
CA TYR A 368 18.62 19.19 13.92
C TYR A 368 18.15 17.93 13.23
N SER A 369 17.54 18.04 12.04
CA SER A 369 17.17 16.85 11.28
C SER A 369 18.41 15.99 10.95
N GLN A 370 18.24 14.66 10.96
CA GLN A 370 19.30 13.73 10.55
C GLN A 370 19.85 14.04 9.14
N LYS A 371 19.02 14.62 8.25
CA LYS A 371 19.46 15.07 6.91
C LYS A 371 20.44 16.24 7.00
N THR A 372 20.19 17.20 7.90
CA THR A 372 21.07 18.35 8.16
C THR A 372 22.42 17.86 8.69
N ILE A 373 22.42 16.95 9.66
CA ILE A 373 23.65 16.37 10.24
C ILE A 373 24.46 15.61 9.17
N ASN A 374 23.79 14.82 8.33
CA ASN A 374 24.46 14.12 7.22
C ASN A 374 25.06 15.09 6.19
N LYS A 375 24.43 16.24 5.93
CA LYS A 375 24.97 17.29 5.05
C LYS A 375 26.25 17.90 5.65
N ILE A 376 26.31 18.08 6.97
CA ILE A 376 27.50 18.57 7.69
C ILE A 376 28.65 17.58 7.59
N PHE A 377 28.39 16.30 7.83
CA PHE A 377 29.43 15.26 7.72
C PHE A 377 29.98 15.15 6.30
N LYS A 378 29.15 15.30 5.26
CA LYS A 378 29.61 15.42 3.87
C LYS A 378 30.47 16.67 3.65
N LYS A 379 30.03 17.83 4.15
CA LYS A 379 30.74 19.12 4.02
C LYS A 379 32.11 19.09 4.72
N LYS A 380 32.18 18.56 5.93
CA LYS A 380 33.40 18.45 6.76
C LYS A 380 34.23 17.19 6.45
N LYS A 381 33.84 16.40 5.43
CA LYS A 381 34.49 15.14 5.04
C LYS A 381 34.71 14.16 6.21
N VAL A 382 33.78 14.16 7.17
CA VAL A 382 33.83 13.23 8.31
C VAL A 382 33.43 11.85 7.81
N LYS A 383 34.30 10.85 8.02
CA LYS A 383 33.98 9.45 7.71
C LYS A 383 32.87 9.00 8.65
N THR A 384 31.66 8.89 8.13
CA THR A 384 30.56 8.31 8.88
C THR A 384 30.84 6.84 9.11
N ARG A 385 30.77 6.38 10.37
CA ARG A 385 30.70 4.98 10.77
C ARG A 385 29.72 4.28 9.83
N SER A 386 30.25 3.43 8.95
CA SER A 386 29.41 2.61 8.09
C SER A 386 28.59 1.70 9.00
N ASN A 387 27.30 1.51 8.69
CA ASN A 387 26.61 0.32 9.16
C ASN A 387 27.53 -0.86 8.84
N LYS A 388 27.95 -1.64 9.85
CA LYS A 388 28.84 -2.79 9.69
C LYS A 388 28.29 -3.61 8.52
N ARG A 389 28.97 -3.55 7.37
CA ARG A 389 28.51 -4.24 6.16
C ARG A 389 28.86 -5.70 6.38
N LEU A 390 27.83 -6.55 6.33
CA LEU A 390 27.99 -7.98 6.30
C LEU A 390 28.92 -8.36 5.13
N THR A 391 30.07 -8.94 5.46
CA THR A 391 31.04 -9.44 4.47
C THR A 391 30.74 -10.90 4.13
N GLU A 392 31.22 -11.41 2.98
CA GLU A 392 31.07 -12.84 2.63
C GLU A 392 31.71 -13.74 3.69
N SER A 393 32.85 -13.33 4.25
CA SER A 393 33.49 -14.02 5.37
C SER A 393 32.62 -14.06 6.64
N ASP A 394 31.85 -13.00 6.93
CA ASP A 394 30.91 -13.02 8.04
C ASP A 394 29.70 -13.93 7.77
N GLU A 395 29.26 -14.04 6.51
CA GLU A 395 28.18 -14.96 6.11
C GLU A 395 28.60 -16.42 6.37
N ASP A 396 29.83 -16.78 5.96
CA ASP A 396 30.38 -18.13 6.17
C ASP A 396 30.50 -18.48 7.66
N VAL A 397 30.96 -17.53 8.48
CA VAL A 397 31.04 -17.71 9.95
C VAL A 397 29.65 -17.86 10.57
N ILE A 398 28.65 -17.11 10.10
CA ILE A 398 27.26 -17.24 10.58
C ILE A 398 26.70 -18.62 10.23
N ILE A 399 26.94 -19.10 9.01
CA ILE A 399 26.43 -20.39 8.52
C ILE A 399 27.11 -21.55 9.27
N SER A 400 28.44 -21.51 9.41
CA SER A 400 29.20 -22.56 10.10
C SER A 400 28.77 -22.70 11.56
N LEU A 401 28.73 -21.59 12.31
CA LEU A 401 28.31 -21.60 13.71
C LEU A 401 26.83 -22.00 13.87
N TYR A 402 25.95 -21.60 12.94
CA TYR A 402 24.56 -22.04 12.98
C TYR A 402 24.42 -23.55 12.78
N ASN A 403 25.21 -24.13 11.86
CA ASN A 403 25.25 -25.58 11.60
C ASN A 403 25.88 -26.37 12.76
N GLU A 404 26.84 -25.78 13.47
CA GLU A 404 27.38 -26.32 14.73
C GLU A 404 26.37 -26.34 15.89
N GLY A 405 25.22 -25.67 15.74
CA GLY A 405 24.11 -25.73 16.70
C GLY A 405 23.85 -24.44 17.47
N TYR A 406 24.63 -23.37 17.28
CA TYR A 406 24.37 -22.08 17.96
C TYR A 406 23.03 -21.48 17.54
N SER A 407 22.27 -20.94 18.49
CA SER A 407 20.99 -20.28 18.19
C SER A 407 21.21 -18.91 17.52
N MET A 408 20.25 -18.42 16.73
CA MET A 408 20.34 -17.10 16.10
C MET A 408 20.56 -15.97 17.12
N ASN A 409 20.00 -16.09 18.33
CA ASN A 409 20.23 -15.13 19.41
C ASN A 409 21.68 -15.16 19.88
N ARG A 410 22.25 -16.36 20.06
CA ARG A 410 23.65 -16.49 20.48
C ARG A 410 24.61 -16.03 19.37
N LEU A 411 24.27 -16.28 18.11
CA LEU A 411 25.00 -15.73 16.96
C LEU A 411 24.96 -14.20 16.93
N SER A 412 23.82 -13.60 17.33
CA SER A 412 23.70 -12.14 17.42
C SER A 412 24.67 -11.55 18.42
N GLU A 413 24.85 -12.20 19.57
CA GLU A 413 25.83 -11.80 20.58
C GLU A 413 27.28 -12.02 20.12
N LEU A 414 27.57 -13.13 19.43
CA LEU A 414 28.92 -13.51 19.02
C LEU A 414 29.44 -12.67 17.84
N VAL A 415 28.63 -12.50 16.79
CA VAL A 415 29.04 -11.85 15.53
C VAL A 415 28.68 -10.36 15.52
N GLY A 416 27.83 -9.91 16.44
CA GLY A 416 27.43 -8.51 16.60
C GLY A 416 26.51 -8.01 15.48
N TYR A 417 25.78 -8.91 14.83
CA TYR A 417 24.75 -8.59 13.85
C TYR A 417 23.35 -8.79 14.45
N SER A 418 22.36 -8.06 13.96
CA SER A 418 20.98 -8.27 14.41
C SER A 418 20.50 -9.68 14.07
N VAL A 419 19.61 -10.24 14.90
CA VAL A 419 18.97 -11.53 14.66
C VAL A 419 18.31 -11.57 13.27
N MET A 420 17.78 -10.44 12.79
CA MET A 420 17.18 -10.34 11.45
C MET A 420 18.23 -10.40 10.34
N THR A 421 19.38 -9.76 10.51
CA THR A 421 20.50 -9.87 9.57
C THR A 421 20.95 -11.32 9.47
N ILE A 422 21.14 -12.00 10.60
CA ILE A 422 21.52 -13.42 10.66
C ILE A 422 20.47 -14.29 9.97
N ARG A 423 19.17 -14.07 10.24
CA ARG A 423 18.09 -14.78 9.57
C ARG A 423 18.12 -14.57 8.05
N SER A 424 18.36 -13.35 7.59
CA SER A 424 18.50 -13.04 6.16
C SER A 424 19.68 -13.76 5.53
N VAL A 425 20.83 -13.85 6.22
CA VAL A 425 22.01 -14.62 5.75
C VAL A 425 21.66 -16.09 5.54
N LEU A 426 20.99 -16.71 6.52
CA LEU A 426 20.63 -18.12 6.46
C LEU A 426 19.65 -18.42 5.31
N ILE A 427 18.62 -17.57 5.13
CA ILE A 427 17.66 -17.71 4.04
C ILE A 427 18.34 -17.52 2.67
N LYS A 428 19.18 -16.49 2.54
CA LYS A 428 19.90 -16.17 1.30
C LYS A 428 20.80 -17.34 0.85
N ASN A 429 21.42 -18.03 1.80
CA ASN A 429 22.33 -19.15 1.54
C ASN A 429 21.63 -20.53 1.59
N ASN A 430 20.29 -20.57 1.45
CA ASN A 430 19.48 -21.79 1.45
C ASN A 430 19.67 -22.70 2.69
N VAL A 431 20.01 -22.11 3.85
CA VAL A 431 20.09 -22.83 5.11
C VAL A 431 18.71 -22.88 5.76
N GLU A 432 18.17 -24.08 5.95
CA GLU A 432 16.86 -24.25 6.57
C GLU A 432 16.84 -23.73 8.02
N ILE A 433 15.81 -22.93 8.33
CA ILE A 433 15.59 -22.44 9.69
C ILE A 433 15.03 -23.59 10.54
N ARG A 434 15.77 -23.97 11.59
CA ARG A 434 15.46 -25.08 12.49
C ARG A 434 14.09 -24.89 13.12
N LYS A 435 13.32 -25.97 13.19
CA LYS A 435 12.07 -26.00 13.96
C LYS A 435 12.36 -25.91 15.45
N LYS A 436 11.40 -25.42 16.25
CA LYS A 436 11.58 -25.23 17.70
C LYS A 436 12.06 -26.50 18.41
N SER A 437 11.56 -27.67 18.02
CA SER A 437 11.98 -28.98 18.56
C SER A 437 13.43 -29.33 18.22
N GLU A 438 13.86 -29.10 16.98
CA GLU A 438 15.23 -29.35 16.50
C GLU A 438 16.24 -28.36 17.06
N ALA A 439 15.82 -27.11 17.30
CA ALA A 439 16.65 -26.11 17.95
C ALA A 439 16.98 -26.50 19.40
N VAL A 440 16.06 -27.18 20.10
CA VAL A 440 16.28 -27.67 21.47
C VAL A 440 17.23 -28.88 21.48
N SER A 441 17.11 -29.81 20.52
CA SER A 441 17.95 -31.01 20.48
C SER A 441 19.39 -30.74 20.01
N LYS A 442 19.59 -29.75 19.13
CA LYS A 442 20.91 -29.32 18.62
C LYS A 442 21.52 -28.14 19.37
N ALA A 443 20.91 -27.66 20.46
CA ALA A 443 21.48 -26.56 21.22
C ALA A 443 22.81 -26.99 21.86
N LYS A 444 23.90 -26.29 21.52
CA LYS A 444 25.20 -26.47 22.19
C LYS A 444 24.99 -26.27 23.70
N LYS A 445 25.50 -27.18 24.53
CA LYS A 445 25.48 -27.04 26.00
C LYS A 445 26.19 -25.74 26.38
N THR A 446 25.81 -25.15 27.51
CA THR A 446 26.46 -23.95 28.08
C THR A 446 27.98 -24.16 28.12
N ASP A 447 28.78 -23.11 27.90
CA ASP A 447 30.25 -23.20 27.88
C ASP A 447 30.79 -23.95 29.11
N GLU A 448 31.71 -24.90 28.91
CA GLU A 448 32.27 -25.75 29.98
C GLU A 448 32.91 -24.92 31.10
N ARG A 449 33.48 -23.75 30.76
CA ARG A 449 34.01 -22.81 31.75
C ARG A 449 32.92 -22.23 32.64
N VAL A 450 31.79 -21.84 32.04
CA VAL A 450 30.62 -21.30 32.74
C VAL A 450 29.97 -22.41 33.58
N GLN A 451 29.95 -23.65 33.10
CA GLN A 451 29.47 -24.78 33.90
C GLN A 451 30.31 -25.02 35.16
N LYS A 452 31.65 -25.01 35.03
CA LYS A 452 32.57 -25.14 36.17
C LYS A 452 32.40 -24.00 37.17
N GLN A 453 32.29 -22.76 36.68
CA GLN A 453 32.05 -21.58 37.51
C GLN A 453 30.73 -21.67 38.29
N ILE A 454 29.65 -22.15 37.65
CA ILE A 454 28.35 -22.38 38.32
C ILE A 454 28.47 -23.42 39.44
N VAL A 455 29.18 -24.51 39.19
CA VAL A 455 29.41 -25.57 40.19
C VAL A 455 30.24 -25.06 41.37
N GLU A 456 31.29 -24.30 41.10
CA GLU A 456 32.17 -23.73 42.13
C GLU A 456 31.47 -22.69 43.01
N LEU A 457 30.76 -21.73 42.39
CA LEU A 457 29.97 -20.73 43.11
C LEU A 457 28.87 -21.38 43.96
N TYR A 458 28.23 -22.44 43.47
CA TYR A 458 27.23 -23.16 44.27
C TYR A 458 27.86 -23.94 45.43
N LYS A 459 29.01 -24.60 45.21
CA LYS A 459 29.77 -25.27 46.28
C LYS A 459 30.28 -24.29 47.35
N SER A 460 30.55 -23.04 47.00
CA SER A 460 30.91 -21.97 47.95
C SER A 460 29.77 -21.55 48.88
N GLY A 461 28.55 -22.06 48.68
CA GLY A 461 27.39 -21.83 49.57
C GLY A 461 26.39 -20.79 49.04
N LEU A 462 26.59 -20.24 47.85
CA LEU A 462 25.62 -19.35 47.21
C LEU A 462 24.36 -20.12 46.78
N THR A 463 23.20 -19.47 46.92
CA THR A 463 21.93 -20.04 46.45
C THR A 463 21.88 -20.06 44.93
N GLN A 464 21.09 -20.98 44.33
CA GLN A 464 20.92 -21.07 42.87
C GLN A 464 20.54 -19.71 42.24
N ARG A 465 19.74 -18.92 42.96
CA ARG A 465 19.35 -17.57 42.56
C ARG A 465 20.55 -16.61 42.50
N LYS A 466 21.37 -16.53 43.56
CA LYS A 466 22.57 -15.67 43.54
C LYS A 466 23.58 -16.11 42.49
N VAL A 467 23.77 -17.42 42.31
CA VAL A 467 24.64 -17.96 41.23
C VAL A 467 24.11 -17.57 39.84
N SER A 468 22.79 -17.58 39.65
CA SER A 468 22.15 -17.18 38.39
C SER A 468 22.36 -15.69 38.07
N GLU A 469 22.30 -14.83 39.09
CA GLU A 469 22.54 -13.39 38.98
C GLU A 469 24.02 -13.08 38.68
N GLU A 470 24.95 -13.75 39.37
CA GLU A 470 26.39 -13.55 39.21
C GLU A 470 26.90 -13.99 37.82
N VAL A 471 26.48 -15.17 37.38
CA VAL A 471 26.90 -15.76 36.10
C VAL A 471 26.03 -15.29 34.93
N LYS A 472 24.97 -14.50 35.22
CA LYS A 472 23.99 -13.98 34.25
C LYS A 472 23.36 -15.08 33.39
N VAL A 473 23.02 -16.20 34.01
CA VAL A 473 22.30 -17.32 33.38
C VAL A 473 20.97 -17.54 34.09
N SER A 474 20.01 -18.19 33.43
CA SER A 474 18.72 -18.47 34.09
C SER A 474 18.88 -19.46 35.26
N GLU A 475 18.08 -19.31 36.32
CA GLU A 475 18.08 -20.24 37.46
C GLU A 475 17.77 -21.69 37.02
N VAL A 476 16.97 -21.85 35.97
CA VAL A 476 16.68 -23.16 35.36
C VAL A 476 17.93 -23.78 34.74
N THR A 477 18.76 -22.96 34.09
CA THR A 477 20.07 -23.37 33.53
C THR A 477 21.02 -23.79 34.65
N VAL A 478 21.11 -23.01 35.73
CA VAL A 478 21.90 -23.35 36.93
C VAL A 478 21.46 -24.69 37.49
N ARG A 479 20.15 -24.88 37.70
CA ARG A 479 19.57 -26.13 38.21
C ARG A 479 19.87 -27.33 37.32
N LYS A 480 19.78 -27.17 36.00
CA LYS A 480 20.08 -28.22 35.03
C LYS A 480 21.56 -28.60 35.08
N ILE A 481 22.47 -27.63 35.11
CA ILE A 481 23.92 -27.86 35.17
C ILE A 481 24.32 -28.55 36.48
N LEU A 482 23.77 -28.12 37.62
CA LEU A 482 24.05 -28.75 38.92
C LEU A 482 23.57 -30.20 38.98
N ARG A 483 22.42 -30.51 38.37
CA ARG A 483 21.90 -31.88 38.23
C ARG A 483 22.76 -32.74 37.30
N GLU A 484 23.29 -32.16 36.22
CA GLU A 484 24.21 -32.85 35.29
C GLU A 484 25.59 -33.14 35.90
N HIS A 485 25.98 -32.43 36.99
CA HIS A 485 27.25 -32.61 37.71
C HIS A 485 27.07 -33.29 39.09
N ASP A 486 25.93 -33.94 39.33
CA ASP A 486 25.58 -34.65 40.58
C ASP A 486 25.74 -33.83 41.88
N VAL A 487 25.62 -32.50 41.80
CA VAL A 487 25.70 -31.62 42.98
C VAL A 487 24.32 -31.53 43.64
N SER A 488 24.12 -32.35 44.67
CA SER A 488 22.84 -32.48 45.37
C SER A 488 22.48 -31.25 46.22
N ARG A 489 21.16 -31.04 46.43
CA ARG A 489 20.63 -29.96 47.26
C ARG A 489 21.22 -30.03 48.67
N LYS A 490 21.76 -28.93 49.19
CA LYS A 490 21.78 -28.73 50.64
C LYS A 490 20.32 -28.66 51.08
N ASN A 491 19.87 -29.68 51.80
CA ASN A 491 18.56 -29.67 52.44
C ASN A 491 18.43 -28.37 53.24
N ARG A 492 17.30 -27.69 53.07
CA ARG A 492 16.90 -26.59 53.94
C ARG A 492 16.80 -27.18 55.35
N PHE A 493 17.72 -26.77 56.23
CA PHE A 493 17.46 -26.74 57.67
C PHE A 493 16.70 -25.46 57.98
#